data_AF-A0A951HAE2-F1
#
_entry.id   AF-A0A951HAE2-F1
#
_cell.length_a   1.000
_cell.length_b   1.000
_cell.length_c   1.000
_cell.angle_alpha   90.00
_cell.angle_beta   90.00
_cell.angle_gamma   90.00
#
_symmetry.space_group_name_H-M   'P 1'
#
loop_
_entity.id
_entity.type
_entity.pdbx_description
1 polymer ?
#
loop_
_entity_poly.entity_id
_entity_poly.type
_entity_poly.pdbx_seq_one_letter_code
_entity_poly.pdbx_strand_id
1 'polypeptide(L)'
;MTLNVDLDHDGTVEHIVVDKSQSRVLSVWHGRTRLWQGVPQNRNPWKLMTADVDGDGKREIILGVYKSTRFIPHPHNCLFVYGWDGKQVYPKWLGSSLGKSFDDFMFANFKGSGMDNLVALETRSDGLKCVVAYSWIGFGFGVDWERGAWHHAKLLAAKPHAIVVEADGQQIILK
;
A
#
# COMPACT_ATOMS: atom_id res chain seq x y z
N MET A 1 -1.84 -9.73 10.68
CA MET A 1 -0.72 -8.81 10.40
C MET A 1 -0.82 -7.67 11.39
N THR A 2 0.29 -7.17 11.92
CA THR A 2 0.27 -6.07 12.89
C THR A 2 1.37 -5.05 12.58
N LEU A 3 1.14 -3.79 12.95
CA LEU A 3 2.12 -2.71 12.91
C LEU A 3 2.01 -1.86 14.18
N ASN A 4 3.15 -1.37 14.68
CA ASN A 4 3.21 -0.35 15.74
C ASN A 4 3.78 0.91 15.10
N VAL A 5 3.01 1.99 15.10
CA VAL A 5 3.41 3.25 14.48
C VAL A 5 2.59 4.40 15.08
N ASP A 6 3.25 5.53 15.29
CA ASP A 6 2.59 6.81 15.59
C ASP A 6 1.99 7.34 14.27
N LEU A 7 0.66 7.26 14.15
CA LEU A 7 -0.04 7.55 12.90
C LEU A 7 -0.21 9.05 12.66
N ASP A 8 -0.37 9.85 13.70
CA ASP A 8 -0.66 11.28 13.60
C ASP A 8 0.43 12.18 14.19
N HIS A 9 1.54 11.58 14.60
CA HIS A 9 2.72 12.23 15.16
C HIS A 9 2.45 12.96 16.48
N ASP A 10 1.51 12.45 17.28
CA ASP A 10 1.19 13.00 18.61
C ASP A 10 2.14 12.49 19.72
N GLY A 11 3.05 11.57 19.40
CA GLY A 11 4.00 10.93 20.31
C GLY A 11 3.49 9.63 20.93
N THR A 12 2.24 9.25 20.65
CA THR A 12 1.62 7.99 21.02
C THR A 12 1.78 6.99 19.89
N VAL A 13 2.04 5.73 20.22
CA VAL A 13 2.11 4.66 19.22
C VAL A 13 0.79 3.93 19.14
N GLU A 14 0.18 3.94 17.95
CA GLU A 14 -0.96 3.10 17.63
C GLU A 14 -0.51 1.69 17.25
N HIS A 15 -1.22 0.70 17.76
CA HIS A 15 -1.10 -0.68 17.33
C HIS A 15 -2.22 -1.02 16.34
N ILE A 16 -1.84 -1.23 15.09
CA ILE A 16 -2.74 -1.57 13.99
C ILE A 16 -2.77 -3.08 13.84
N VAL A 17 -3.96 -3.67 13.86
CA VAL A 17 -4.15 -5.11 13.75
C VAL A 17 -5.07 -5.45 12.60
N VAL A 18 -4.60 -6.34 11.73
CA VAL A 18 -5.42 -7.05 10.76
C VAL A 18 -5.61 -8.49 11.23
N ASP A 19 -6.79 -8.77 11.77
CA ASP A 19 -7.23 -10.10 12.21
C ASP A 19 -8.32 -10.64 11.26
N LYS A 20 -7.95 -11.64 10.45
CA LYS A 20 -8.82 -12.23 9.42
C LYS A 20 -9.93 -13.11 9.99
N SER A 21 -9.91 -13.48 11.27
CA SER A 21 -11.02 -14.25 11.87
C SER A 21 -12.19 -13.36 12.29
N GLN A 22 -12.00 -12.03 12.33
CA GLN A 22 -13.06 -11.09 12.68
C GLN A 22 -13.91 -10.74 11.45
N SER A 23 -15.18 -10.41 11.68
CA SER A 23 -16.06 -9.84 10.64
C SER A 23 -15.58 -8.46 10.16
N ARG A 24 -14.92 -7.71 11.03
CA ARG A 24 -14.24 -6.44 10.76
C ARG A 24 -12.76 -6.58 11.08
N VAL A 25 -11.94 -6.68 10.05
CA VAL A 25 -10.59 -7.23 10.15
C VAL A 25 -9.55 -6.21 10.59
N LEU A 26 -9.74 -4.92 10.28
CA LEU A 26 -8.79 -3.87 10.64
C LEU A 26 -9.22 -3.22 11.96
N SER A 27 -8.28 -3.09 12.90
CA SER A 27 -8.49 -2.35 14.15
C SER A 27 -7.28 -1.51 14.51
N VAL A 28 -7.53 -0.40 15.20
CA VAL A 28 -6.50 0.50 15.73
C VAL A 28 -6.67 0.56 17.24
N TRP A 29 -5.55 0.44 17.95
CA TRP A 29 -5.50 0.35 19.41
C TRP A 29 -4.50 1.34 19.98
N HIS A 30 -4.81 1.87 21.16
CA HIS A 30 -3.85 2.53 22.03
C HIS A 30 -3.75 1.69 23.32
N GLY A 31 -2.61 1.04 23.50
CA GLY A 31 -2.40 0.10 24.60
C GLY A 31 -3.43 -1.04 24.54
N ARG A 32 -4.29 -1.13 25.55
CA ARG A 32 -5.36 -2.14 25.63
C ARG A 32 -6.72 -1.64 25.11
N THR A 33 -6.83 -0.36 24.79
CA THR A 33 -8.07 0.25 24.34
C THR A 33 -8.16 0.19 22.83
N ARG A 34 -9.22 -0.45 22.30
CA ARG A 34 -9.52 -0.41 20.86
C ARG A 34 -10.20 0.91 20.53
N LEU A 35 -9.53 1.76 19.78
CA LEU A 35 -10.08 3.05 19.36
C LEU A 35 -11.07 2.86 18.21
N TRP A 36 -10.73 1.98 17.26
CA TRP A 36 -11.54 1.78 16.06
C TRP A 36 -11.48 0.35 15.53
N GLN A 37 -12.55 -0.10 14.85
CA GLN A 37 -12.58 -1.36 14.11
C GLN A 37 -13.49 -1.29 12.86
N GLY A 38 -13.00 -1.78 11.74
CA GLY A 38 -13.72 -1.78 10.47
C GLY A 38 -13.05 -2.65 9.42
N VAL A 39 -13.35 -2.36 8.15
CA VAL A 39 -12.99 -3.17 6.96
C VAL A 39 -13.63 -4.57 7.02
N PRO A 40 -14.62 -4.88 6.16
CA PRO A 40 -15.25 -6.20 6.15
C PRO A 40 -14.26 -7.33 5.84
N GLN A 41 -14.48 -8.51 6.44
CA GLN A 41 -13.65 -9.70 6.24
C GLN A 41 -13.51 -10.11 4.77
N ASN A 42 -14.58 -9.98 4.00
CA ASN A 42 -14.61 -10.31 2.57
C ASN A 42 -13.76 -9.38 1.68
N ARG A 43 -13.07 -8.39 2.25
CA ARG A 43 -12.02 -7.64 1.56
C ARG A 43 -10.75 -8.47 1.39
N ASN A 44 -10.55 -9.54 2.16
CA ASN A 44 -9.39 -10.43 2.09
C ASN A 44 -8.05 -9.65 2.07
N PRO A 45 -7.71 -8.89 3.13
CA PRO A 45 -6.46 -8.15 3.17
C PRO A 45 -5.27 -9.11 3.12
N TRP A 46 -4.24 -8.79 2.35
CA TRP A 46 -3.04 -9.64 2.21
C TRP A 46 -1.75 -8.88 2.52
N LYS A 47 -1.79 -7.55 2.58
CA LYS A 47 -0.65 -6.71 3.01
C LYS A 47 -1.14 -5.53 3.82
N LEU A 48 -0.34 -5.14 4.82
CA LEU A 48 -0.55 -3.98 5.68
C LEU A 48 0.74 -3.17 5.70
N MET A 49 0.66 -1.86 5.44
CA MET A 49 1.77 -0.91 5.49
C MET A 49 1.27 0.44 6.04
N THR A 50 2.19 1.31 6.43
CA THR A 50 1.91 2.73 6.65
C THR A 50 2.92 3.60 5.91
N ALA A 51 2.49 4.78 5.47
CA ALA A 51 3.28 5.74 4.70
C ALA A 51 2.62 7.12 4.77
N ASP A 52 3.40 8.20 4.65
CA ASP A 52 2.87 9.55 4.48
C ASP A 52 2.59 9.79 2.99
N VAL A 53 1.39 9.39 2.53
CA VAL A 53 1.07 9.28 1.11
C VAL A 53 0.83 10.65 0.49
N ASP A 54 0.19 11.55 1.23
CA ASP A 54 -0.17 12.89 0.74
C ASP A 54 0.68 14.03 1.29
N GLY A 55 1.67 13.73 2.14
CA GLY A 55 2.69 14.67 2.58
C GLY A 55 2.20 15.62 3.66
N ASP A 56 1.13 15.26 4.38
CA ASP A 56 0.59 16.06 5.49
C ASP A 56 1.36 15.85 6.80
N GLY A 57 2.39 15.00 6.79
CA GLY A 57 3.21 14.66 7.94
C GLY A 57 2.59 13.61 8.85
N LYS A 58 1.41 13.09 8.51
CA LYS A 58 0.77 11.94 9.16
C LYS A 58 0.93 10.71 8.27
N ARG A 59 0.70 9.54 8.85
CA ARG A 59 0.80 8.27 8.14
C ARG A 59 -0.59 7.73 7.84
N GLU A 60 -0.81 7.40 6.58
CA GLU A 60 -1.94 6.59 6.16
C GLU A 60 -1.75 5.13 6.54
N ILE A 61 -2.87 4.43 6.69
CA ILE A 61 -2.94 2.97 6.74
C ILE A 61 -3.20 2.47 5.32
N ILE A 62 -2.28 1.65 4.80
CA ILE A 62 -2.38 1.05 3.47
C ILE A 62 -2.70 -0.44 3.61
N LEU A 63 -3.75 -0.87 2.91
CA LEU A 63 -4.16 -2.26 2.82
C LEU A 63 -4.14 -2.75 1.37
N GLY A 64 -3.34 -3.79 1.11
CA GLY A 64 -3.53 -4.66 -0.04
C GLY A 64 -4.70 -5.59 0.22
N VAL A 65 -5.70 -5.59 -0.66
CA VAL A 65 -6.92 -6.41 -0.55
C VAL A 65 -7.11 -7.26 -1.80
N TYR A 66 -7.81 -8.40 -1.70
CA TYR A 66 -8.03 -9.32 -2.81
C TYR A 66 -9.51 -9.64 -3.00
N LYS A 67 -10.16 -8.98 -3.95
CA LYS A 67 -11.63 -9.00 -4.07
C LYS A 67 -12.13 -8.55 -5.44
N SER A 68 -13.24 -9.11 -5.91
CA SER A 68 -13.94 -8.63 -7.12
C SER A 68 -14.49 -7.21 -6.95
N THR A 69 -14.50 -6.40 -8.01
CA THR A 69 -15.16 -5.08 -8.05
C THR A 69 -16.38 -5.11 -8.97
N ARG A 70 -17.17 -4.03 -8.97
CA ARG A 70 -18.35 -3.90 -9.84
C ARG A 70 -18.01 -4.14 -11.33
N PHE A 71 -16.86 -3.64 -11.77
CA PHE A 71 -16.46 -3.70 -13.17
C PHE A 71 -15.50 -4.86 -13.51
N ILE A 72 -14.81 -5.42 -12.50
CA ILE A 72 -13.96 -6.60 -12.64
C ILE A 72 -14.51 -7.68 -11.69
N PRO A 73 -15.43 -8.54 -12.17
CA PRO A 73 -16.15 -9.50 -11.32
C PRO A 73 -15.31 -10.71 -10.88
N HIS A 74 -14.00 -10.70 -11.17
CA HIS A 74 -13.05 -11.71 -10.71
C HIS A 74 -12.12 -11.12 -9.63
N PRO A 75 -11.76 -11.87 -8.59
CA PRO A 75 -10.85 -11.40 -7.55
C PRO A 75 -9.48 -10.99 -8.11
N HIS A 76 -9.04 -9.79 -7.73
CA HIS A 76 -7.75 -9.23 -8.09
C HIS A 76 -7.24 -8.39 -6.92
N ASN A 77 -5.94 -8.08 -6.95
CA ASN A 77 -5.33 -7.19 -5.98
C ASN A 77 -5.87 -5.77 -6.17
N CYS A 78 -6.34 -5.19 -5.07
CA CYS A 78 -6.68 -3.78 -4.96
C CYS A 78 -5.87 -3.14 -3.83
N LEU A 79 -5.71 -1.83 -3.90
CA LEU A 79 -4.97 -1.05 -2.90
C LEU A 79 -5.94 -0.05 -2.27
N PHE A 80 -6.07 -0.11 -0.94
CA PHE A 80 -6.85 0.83 -0.16
C PHE A 80 -5.93 1.69 0.70
N VAL A 81 -6.19 2.99 0.71
CA VAL A 81 -5.49 4.00 1.49
C VAL A 81 -6.51 4.63 2.43
N TYR A 82 -6.21 4.57 3.72
CA TYR A 82 -7.04 5.13 4.78
C TYR A 82 -6.26 6.17 5.58
N GLY A 83 -6.91 7.28 5.89
CA GLY A 83 -6.39 8.25 6.86
C GLY A 83 -6.81 7.91 8.29
N TRP A 84 -6.17 8.58 9.25
CA TRP A 84 -6.46 8.51 10.68
C TRP A 84 -6.64 9.93 11.23
N ASP A 85 -7.66 10.14 12.07
CA ASP A 85 -7.95 11.46 12.69
C ASP A 85 -7.81 11.47 14.22
N GLY A 86 -7.13 10.46 14.79
CA GLY A 86 -7.02 10.26 16.24
C GLY A 86 -8.17 9.47 16.86
N LYS A 87 -9.26 9.24 16.12
CA LYS A 87 -10.46 8.53 16.63
C LYS A 87 -10.96 7.45 15.69
N GLN A 88 -10.92 7.71 14.39
CA GLN A 88 -11.45 6.81 13.38
C GLN A 88 -10.55 6.71 12.15
N VAL A 89 -10.60 5.54 11.54
CA VAL A 89 -10.02 5.30 10.22
C VAL A 89 -11.05 5.68 9.16
N TYR A 90 -10.66 6.53 8.20
CA TYR A 90 -11.54 6.99 7.12
C TYR A 90 -10.91 6.74 5.74
N PRO A 91 -11.69 6.45 4.69
CA PRO A 91 -11.14 6.17 3.36
C PRO A 91 -10.59 7.47 2.72
N LYS A 92 -9.30 7.48 2.36
CA LYS A 92 -8.73 8.48 1.46
C LYS A 92 -8.87 8.04 0.00
N TRP A 93 -8.59 6.75 -0.29
CA TRP A 93 -8.78 6.19 -1.62
C TRP A 93 -8.98 4.67 -1.60
N LEU A 94 -10.02 4.19 -2.29
CA LEU A 94 -10.37 2.78 -2.38
C LEU A 94 -10.24 2.30 -3.82
N GLY A 95 -9.01 2.11 -4.29
CA GLY A 95 -8.71 1.71 -5.66
C GLY A 95 -9.23 0.32 -6.02
N SER A 96 -9.48 0.07 -7.31
CA SER A 96 -9.72 -1.27 -7.85
C SER A 96 -8.41 -1.91 -8.30
N SER A 97 -7.77 -1.31 -9.30
CA SER A 97 -6.43 -1.64 -9.76
C SER A 97 -5.62 -0.36 -9.86
N LEU A 98 -4.32 -0.48 -10.06
CA LEU A 98 -3.46 0.65 -10.39
C LEU A 98 -3.53 0.91 -11.90
N GLY A 99 -2.39 1.16 -12.56
CA GLY A 99 -2.37 1.21 -14.02
C GLY A 99 -2.69 -0.16 -14.62
N LYS A 100 -2.27 -1.24 -13.94
CA LYS A 100 -2.45 -2.63 -14.37
C LYS A 100 -2.80 -3.53 -13.17
N SER A 101 -2.89 -4.84 -13.40
CA SER A 101 -2.83 -5.80 -12.31
C SER A 101 -1.44 -5.74 -11.66
N PHE A 102 -1.40 -5.81 -10.35
CA PHE A 102 -0.16 -5.76 -9.58
C PHE A 102 -0.10 -6.93 -8.60
N ASP A 103 1.10 -7.42 -8.35
CA ASP A 103 1.35 -8.57 -7.47
C ASP A 103 1.77 -8.13 -6.06
N ASP A 104 2.53 -7.03 -5.99
CA ASP A 104 3.04 -6.50 -4.74
C ASP A 104 3.24 -4.98 -4.85
N PHE A 105 3.40 -4.32 -3.70
CA PHE A 105 3.68 -2.89 -3.62
C PHE A 105 4.52 -2.52 -2.41
N MET A 106 5.16 -1.36 -2.45
CA MET A 106 5.85 -0.73 -1.33
C MET A 106 5.70 0.79 -1.41
N PHE A 107 6.03 1.48 -0.32
CA PHE A 107 6.03 2.93 -0.26
C PHE A 107 7.42 3.40 0.16
N ALA A 108 7.90 4.47 -0.48
CA ALA A 108 9.11 5.18 -0.05
C ALA A 108 9.18 6.59 -0.65
N ASN A 109 9.69 7.53 0.12
CA ASN A 109 10.10 8.85 -0.34
C ASN A 109 11.43 8.78 -1.13
N PHE A 110 11.39 8.22 -2.33
CA PHE A 110 12.56 8.16 -3.20
C PHE A 110 12.81 9.48 -3.96
N LYS A 111 11.78 10.32 -4.13
CA LYS A 111 11.85 11.62 -4.81
C LYS A 111 12.33 12.76 -3.91
N GLY A 112 12.39 12.56 -2.59
CA GLY A 112 12.72 13.61 -1.62
C GLY A 112 11.63 14.69 -1.49
N SER A 113 10.39 14.40 -1.88
CA SER A 113 9.27 15.37 -1.92
C SER A 113 8.56 15.57 -0.58
N GLY A 114 8.92 14.81 0.45
CA GLY A 114 8.18 14.75 1.72
C GLY A 114 7.09 13.68 1.70
N MET A 115 6.42 13.48 0.56
CA MET A 115 5.49 12.36 0.31
C MET A 115 6.22 11.04 0.06
N ASP A 116 5.71 9.95 0.62
CA ASP A 116 6.06 8.59 0.27
C ASP A 116 5.36 8.16 -1.04
N ASN A 117 6.15 7.73 -2.02
CA ASN A 117 5.66 7.32 -3.33
C ASN A 117 5.31 5.83 -3.35
N LEU A 118 4.24 5.47 -4.05
CA LEU A 118 3.85 4.09 -4.28
C LEU A 118 4.75 3.49 -5.36
N VAL A 119 5.26 2.29 -5.09
CA VAL A 119 6.02 1.48 -6.05
C VAL A 119 5.33 0.13 -6.14
N ALA A 120 4.81 -0.20 -7.31
CA ALA A 120 4.07 -1.43 -7.56
C ALA A 120 4.82 -2.34 -8.52
N LEU A 121 4.78 -3.64 -8.25
CA LEU A 121 5.17 -4.68 -9.19
C LEU A 121 3.94 -5.06 -10.01
N GLU A 122 3.91 -4.60 -11.25
CA GLU A 122 2.78 -4.78 -12.17
C GLU A 122 3.04 -5.87 -13.21
N THR A 123 1.97 -6.40 -13.79
CA THR A 123 2.01 -7.28 -14.95
C THR A 123 1.51 -6.52 -16.18
N ARG A 124 2.33 -6.50 -17.22
CA ARG A 124 2.03 -5.90 -18.52
C ARG A 124 1.05 -6.75 -19.31
N SER A 125 0.49 -6.19 -20.38
CA SER A 125 -0.41 -6.90 -21.29
C SER A 125 0.27 -8.06 -22.03
N ASP A 126 1.59 -8.00 -22.20
CA ASP A 126 2.43 -9.09 -22.74
C ASP A 126 2.78 -10.16 -21.68
N GLY A 127 2.28 -10.03 -20.44
CA GLY A 127 2.53 -10.96 -19.34
C GLY A 127 3.84 -10.73 -18.59
N LEU A 128 4.69 -9.81 -19.04
CA LEU A 128 5.96 -9.50 -18.38
C LEU A 128 5.74 -8.63 -17.14
N LYS A 129 6.60 -8.81 -16.15
CA LYS A 129 6.66 -7.99 -14.94
C LYS A 129 7.36 -6.67 -15.22
N CYS A 130 6.84 -5.61 -14.61
CA CYS A 130 7.49 -4.31 -14.53
C CYS A 130 7.29 -3.69 -13.14
N VAL A 131 8.15 -2.75 -12.79
CA VAL A 131 7.95 -1.88 -11.63
C VAL A 131 7.45 -0.54 -12.11
N VAL A 132 6.38 -0.05 -11.49
CA VAL A 132 5.80 1.26 -11.77
C VAL A 132 5.80 2.08 -10.49
N ALA A 133 6.30 3.29 -10.57
CA ALA A 133 6.26 4.23 -9.47
C ALA A 133 5.18 5.29 -9.70
N TYR A 134 4.56 5.71 -8.59
CA TYR A 134 3.45 6.63 -8.57
C TYR A 134 3.61 7.69 -7.49
N SER A 135 3.13 8.88 -7.80
CA SER A 135 2.94 9.96 -6.83
C SER A 135 1.45 10.16 -6.54
N TRP A 136 1.14 10.53 -5.31
CA TRP A 136 -0.20 11.00 -4.96
C TRP A 136 -0.51 12.31 -5.68
N ILE A 137 -1.72 12.43 -6.22
CA ILE A 137 -2.18 13.60 -6.98
C ILE A 137 -3.47 14.20 -6.42
N GLY A 138 -3.75 13.96 -5.13
CA GLY A 138 -4.90 14.50 -4.40
C GLY A 138 -6.15 13.60 -4.40
N PHE A 139 -6.41 12.88 -5.50
CA PHE A 139 -7.57 11.98 -5.63
C PHE A 139 -7.20 10.56 -6.08
N GLY A 140 -5.93 10.20 -5.96
CA GLY A 140 -5.38 8.92 -6.41
C GLY A 140 -3.92 9.05 -6.78
N PHE A 141 -3.48 8.21 -7.71
CA PHE A 141 -2.07 8.05 -8.07
C PHE A 141 -1.82 8.41 -9.55
N GLY A 142 -0.84 9.28 -9.79
CA GLY A 142 -0.29 9.55 -11.11
C GLY A 142 1.00 8.76 -11.32
N VAL A 143 1.19 8.19 -12.51
CA VAL A 143 2.42 7.46 -12.87
C VAL A 143 3.58 8.44 -12.97
N ASP A 144 4.68 8.15 -12.28
CA ASP A 144 5.95 8.85 -12.44
C ASP A 144 6.81 8.17 -13.53
N TRP A 145 7.01 6.86 -13.40
CA TRP A 145 7.81 6.08 -14.34
C TRP A 145 7.48 4.59 -14.29
N GLU A 146 7.88 3.88 -15.35
CA GLU A 146 7.83 2.42 -15.46
C GLU A 146 9.20 1.89 -15.90
N ARG A 147 9.60 0.74 -15.33
CA ARG A 147 10.83 0.03 -15.65
C ARG A 147 10.61 -1.48 -15.66
N GLY A 148 11.19 -2.15 -16.65
CA GLY A 148 11.23 -3.61 -16.70
C GLY A 148 10.41 -4.25 -17.81
N ALA A 149 10.82 -5.47 -18.11
CA ALA A 149 10.17 -6.40 -19.03
C ALA A 149 10.71 -7.80 -18.67
N TRP A 150 10.37 -8.26 -17.47
CA TRP A 150 10.94 -9.47 -16.87
C TRP A 150 9.95 -10.61 -16.85
N HIS A 151 10.41 -11.86 -16.92
CA HIS A 151 9.50 -13.01 -16.76
C HIS A 151 9.11 -13.19 -15.29
N HIS A 152 10.08 -13.02 -14.40
CA HIS A 152 9.90 -13.11 -12.96
C HIS A 152 10.53 -11.90 -12.29
N ALA A 153 9.80 -11.28 -11.36
CA ALA A 153 10.35 -10.22 -10.54
C ALA A 153 9.69 -10.17 -9.15
N LYS A 154 10.40 -9.59 -8.19
CA LYS A 154 9.96 -9.38 -6.81
C LYS A 154 10.53 -8.08 -6.28
N LEU A 155 9.69 -7.31 -5.58
CA LEU A 155 10.17 -6.16 -4.82
C LEU A 155 10.89 -6.64 -3.54
N LEU A 156 12.12 -6.18 -3.33
CA LEU A 156 12.93 -6.58 -2.18
C LEU A 156 12.97 -5.50 -1.11
N ALA A 157 13.21 -4.25 -1.50
CA ALA A 157 13.29 -3.14 -0.56
C ALA A 157 13.01 -1.80 -1.24
N ALA A 158 12.41 -0.89 -0.48
CA ALA A 158 12.35 0.53 -0.81
C ALA A 158 13.26 1.27 0.18
N LYS A 159 14.26 1.99 -0.33
CA LYS A 159 15.18 2.82 0.44
C LYS A 159 15.04 4.27 -0.02
N PRO A 160 15.49 5.24 0.78
CA PRO A 160 15.67 6.61 0.29
C PRO A 160 16.47 6.58 -1.01
N HIS A 161 15.88 7.10 -2.09
CA HIS A 161 16.44 7.19 -3.44
C HIS A 161 16.77 5.87 -4.16
N ALA A 162 16.28 4.73 -3.68
CA ALA A 162 16.54 3.45 -4.36
C ALA A 162 15.44 2.41 -4.12
N ILE A 163 15.01 1.75 -5.18
CA ILE A 163 14.14 0.59 -5.14
C ILE A 163 14.96 -0.62 -5.56
N VAL A 164 14.97 -1.66 -4.73
CA VAL A 164 15.68 -2.90 -4.98
C VAL A 164 14.68 -3.95 -5.45
N VAL A 165 14.95 -4.51 -6.62
CA VAL A 165 14.12 -5.52 -7.29
C VAL A 165 14.98 -6.73 -7.56
N GLU A 166 14.48 -7.92 -7.32
CA GLU A 166 15.03 -9.13 -7.93
C GLU A 166 14.25 -9.40 -9.20
N ALA A 167 14.91 -9.56 -10.34
CA ALA A 167 14.28 -9.84 -11.61
C ALA A 167 15.12 -10.81 -12.44
N ASP A 168 14.50 -11.89 -12.93
CA ASP A 168 15.11 -12.95 -13.74
C ASP A 168 16.46 -13.45 -13.18
N GLY A 169 16.53 -13.58 -11.85
CA GLY A 169 17.72 -14.05 -11.12
C GLY A 169 18.79 -12.99 -10.85
N GLN A 170 18.53 -11.71 -11.15
CA GLN A 170 19.45 -10.61 -10.90
C GLN A 170 18.85 -9.58 -9.94
N GLN A 171 19.69 -8.98 -9.10
CA GLN A 171 19.29 -7.85 -8.27
C GLN A 171 19.52 -6.54 -9.03
N ILE A 172 18.45 -5.77 -9.22
CA ILE A 172 18.42 -4.49 -9.92
C ILE A 172 18.12 -3.38 -8.91
N ILE A 173 18.85 -2.26 -9.02
CA ILE A 173 18.63 -1.06 -8.22
C ILE A 173 18.08 0.01 -9.15
N LEU A 174 16.83 0.39 -8.93
CA LEU A 174 16.17 1.49 -9.63
C LEU A 174 16.35 2.77 -8.80
N LYS A 175 16.77 3.85 -9.45
CA LYS A 175 16.97 5.18 -8.86
C LYS A 175 16.06 6.19 -9.55
#